data_AF-A0A4P3HR73-F1
#
_entry.id   AF-A0A4P3HR73-F1
#
_cell.length_a   1.000
_cell.length_b   1.000
_cell.length_c   1.000
_cell.angle_alpha   90.00
_cell.angle_beta   90.00
_cell.angle_gamma   90.00
#
_symmetry.space_group_name_H-M   'P 1'
#
loop_
_entity.id
_entity.type
_entity.pdbx_description
1 polymer ?
#
loop_
_entity_poly.entity_id
_entity_poly.type
_entity_poly.pdbx_seq_one_letter_code
_entity_poly.pdbx_strand_id
1 'polypeptide(L)'
;MKTWYLVLLKPGKGKALKAKEKLESMGVITFYPLLHRKQMRKDRNNTMRAISQPLFPGYMFLCFDSSGNLFHKVECCEGVICFVRFGNGPAIIRDSVMENIIAACFKLGVENVDVMEGYVEIMEGNTVNSYDERILSVINEPDSSLKSMKLVAMIHEMS
;
A
#
# COMPACT_ATOMS: atom_id res chain seq x y z
N MET A 1 14.02 11.68 -10.46
CA MET A 1 13.83 10.20 -10.55
C MET A 1 12.63 9.86 -9.70
N LYS A 2 11.77 8.94 -10.15
CA LYS A 2 10.62 8.49 -9.37
C LYS A 2 11.10 7.56 -8.25
N THR A 3 10.61 7.77 -7.05
CA THR A 3 11.02 7.00 -5.87
C THR A 3 9.79 6.61 -5.07
N TRP A 4 9.77 5.37 -4.57
CA TRP A 4 8.70 4.88 -3.71
C TRP A 4 8.95 5.22 -2.24
N TYR A 5 7.87 5.59 -1.56
CA TYR A 5 7.82 5.92 -0.14
C TYR A 5 6.62 5.27 0.53
N LEU A 6 6.65 5.19 1.85
CA LEU A 6 5.53 4.75 2.68
C LEU A 6 5.03 5.92 3.54
N VAL A 7 3.72 6.14 3.58
CA VAL A 7 3.09 7.11 4.49
C VAL A 7 2.13 6.44 5.46
N LEU A 8 2.04 7.02 6.66
CA LEU A 8 1.03 6.72 7.66
C LEU A 8 -0.18 7.64 7.43
N LEU A 9 -1.38 7.07 7.45
CA LEU A 9 -2.65 7.74 7.20
C LEU A 9 -3.46 7.92 8.48
N LYS A 10 -4.31 8.94 8.49
CA LYS A 10 -5.26 9.20 9.57
C LYS A 10 -6.31 8.09 9.63
N PRO A 11 -6.58 7.51 10.82
CA PRO A 11 -7.62 6.51 10.96
C PRO A 11 -9.00 7.14 10.74
N GLY A 12 -9.91 6.36 10.15
CA GLY A 12 -11.31 6.73 9.95
C GLY A 12 -11.88 6.26 8.62
N LYS A 13 -13.20 6.05 8.59
CA LYS A 13 -13.91 5.63 7.38
C LYS A 13 -13.73 6.66 6.26
N GLY A 14 -13.31 6.22 5.08
CA GLY A 14 -13.16 7.05 3.89
C GLY A 14 -12.00 8.03 3.89
N LYS A 15 -11.26 8.22 4.99
CA LYS A 15 -10.12 9.16 5.03
C LYS A 15 -8.98 8.75 4.12
N ALA A 16 -8.65 7.46 4.09
CA ALA A 16 -7.60 6.93 3.22
C ALA A 16 -7.92 7.12 1.73
N LEU A 17 -9.18 6.88 1.33
CA LEU A 17 -9.60 7.07 -0.07
C LEU A 17 -9.59 8.56 -0.46
N LYS A 18 -10.06 9.45 0.42
CA LYS A 18 -9.95 10.90 0.18
C LYS A 18 -8.50 11.38 0.06
N ALA A 19 -7.60 10.83 0.90
CA ALA A 19 -6.18 11.10 0.81
C ALA A 19 -5.60 10.61 -0.52
N LYS A 20 -5.97 9.38 -0.94
CA LYS A 20 -5.62 8.80 -2.25
C LYS A 20 -5.98 9.74 -3.39
N GLU A 21 -7.25 10.12 -3.51
CA GLU A 21 -7.76 11.01 -4.56
C GLU A 21 -7.01 12.34 -4.61
N LYS A 22 -6.76 12.95 -3.45
CA LYS A 22 -6.03 14.21 -3.36
C LYS A 22 -4.57 14.06 -3.79
N LEU A 23 -3.89 13.00 -3.36
CA LEU A 23 -2.51 12.70 -3.75
C LEU A 23 -2.41 12.45 -5.26
N GLU A 24 -3.34 11.69 -5.83
CA GLU A 24 -3.41 11.40 -7.26
C GLU A 24 -3.64 12.68 -8.08
N SER A 25 -4.51 13.59 -7.62
CA SER A 25 -4.72 14.90 -8.26
C SER A 25 -3.46 15.78 -8.29
N MET A 26 -2.49 15.53 -7.41
CA MET A 26 -1.20 16.22 -7.37
C MET A 26 -0.13 15.53 -8.24
N GLY A 27 -0.49 14.48 -8.97
CA GLY A 27 0.42 13.70 -9.80
C GLY A 27 1.27 12.68 -9.01
N VAL A 28 0.87 12.37 -7.77
CA VAL A 28 1.51 11.31 -6.98
C VAL A 28 0.85 9.98 -7.34
N ILE A 29 1.66 9.00 -7.74
CA ILE A 29 1.18 7.62 -7.93
C ILE A 29 0.97 7.02 -6.55
N THR A 30 -0.17 6.37 -6.33
CA THR A 30 -0.50 5.75 -5.05
C THR A 30 -0.73 4.26 -5.23
N PHE A 31 -0.39 3.48 -4.22
CA PHE A 31 -0.79 2.08 -4.13
C PHE A 31 -1.35 1.81 -2.73
N TYR A 32 -2.62 1.39 -2.70
CA TYR A 32 -3.40 1.16 -1.48
C TYR A 32 -4.21 -0.13 -1.61
N PRO A 33 -3.59 -1.29 -1.35
CA PRO A 33 -4.20 -2.60 -1.61
C PRO A 33 -5.42 -2.85 -0.71
N LEU A 34 -6.54 -3.24 -1.32
CA LEU A 34 -7.80 -3.54 -0.64
C LEU A 34 -8.16 -5.03 -0.76
N LEU A 35 -8.45 -5.64 0.38
CA LEU A 35 -8.89 -7.02 0.46
C LEU A 35 -10.41 -7.10 0.57
N HIS A 36 -11.05 -7.75 -0.39
CA HIS A 36 -12.47 -8.06 -0.33
C HIS A 36 -12.71 -9.33 0.50
N ARG A 37 -13.51 -9.21 1.57
CA ARG A 37 -13.94 -10.36 2.38
C ARG A 37 -15.43 -10.34 2.61
N LYS A 38 -15.99 -11.53 2.82
CA LYS A 38 -17.33 -11.67 3.39
C LYS A 38 -17.22 -11.61 4.91
N GLN A 39 -17.99 -10.73 5.53
CA GLN A 39 -18.10 -10.62 6.98
C GLN A 39 -19.54 -10.92 7.40
N MET A 40 -19.72 -11.67 8.50
CA MET A 40 -21.01 -11.80 9.18
C MET A 40 -21.56 -10.41 9.53
N ARG A 41 -22.80 -10.14 9.16
CA ARG A 41 -23.51 -8.94 9.60
C ARG A 41 -23.78 -9.03 11.10
N LYS A 42 -23.38 -8.01 11.85
CA LYS A 42 -23.69 -7.88 13.28
C LYS A 42 -25.15 -7.49 13.52
N ASP A 43 -25.78 -6.87 12.52
CA ASP A 43 -27.14 -6.35 12.53
C ASP A 43 -28.19 -7.35 12.02
N ARG A 44 -27.77 -8.41 11.30
CA ARG A 44 -28.65 -9.46 10.79
C ARG A 44 -27.97 -10.83 10.88
N ASN A 45 -28.45 -11.65 11.81
CA ASN A 45 -27.97 -13.02 11.99
C ASN A 45 -28.03 -13.80 10.67
N ASN A 46 -27.00 -14.62 10.45
CA ASN A 46 -26.87 -15.53 9.31
C ASN A 46 -26.84 -14.86 7.92
N THR A 47 -26.50 -13.57 7.84
CA THR A 47 -26.28 -12.88 6.55
C THR A 47 -24.84 -12.39 6.42
N MET A 48 -24.26 -12.59 5.23
CA MET A 48 -22.93 -12.09 4.88
C MET A 48 -23.06 -10.72 4.21
N ARG A 49 -22.10 -9.82 4.49
CA ARG A 49 -21.86 -8.63 3.65
C ARG A 49 -20.46 -8.69 3.06
N ALA A 50 -20.32 -8.23 1.82
CA ALA A 50 -19.01 -7.90 1.29
C ALA A 50 -18.48 -6.66 2.03
N ILE A 51 -17.23 -6.75 2.48
CA ILE A 51 -16.47 -5.63 3.03
C ILE A 51 -15.18 -5.51 2.24
N SER A 52 -14.77 -4.27 1.99
CA SER A 52 -13.44 -3.95 1.49
C SER A 52 -12.64 -3.38 2.66
N GLN A 53 -11.49 -3.98 2.96
CA GLN A 53 -10.62 -3.56 4.05
C GLN A 53 -9.18 -3.39 3.53
N PRO A 54 -8.43 -2.40 4.03
CA PRO A 54 -7.03 -2.27 3.64
C PRO A 54 -6.24 -3.52 4.02
N LEU A 55 -5.39 -3.96 3.11
CA LEU A 55 -4.44 -5.03 3.38
C LEU A 55 -3.42 -4.58 4.44
N PHE A 56 -2.98 -3.33 4.37
CA PHE A 56 -2.06 -2.72 5.34
C PHE A 56 -2.76 -1.52 6.00
N PRO A 57 -3.57 -1.73 7.06
CA PRO A 57 -4.29 -0.63 7.69
C PRO A 57 -3.35 0.48 8.14
N GLY A 58 -3.73 1.72 7.79
CA GLY A 58 -2.98 2.92 8.15
C GLY A 58 -1.85 3.26 7.19
N TYR A 59 -1.49 2.41 6.22
CA TYR A 59 -0.35 2.65 5.34
C TYR A 59 -0.76 2.78 3.87
N MET A 60 -0.02 3.61 3.13
CA MET A 60 -0.15 3.77 1.68
C MET A 60 1.21 4.00 1.06
N PHE A 61 1.44 3.36 -0.08
CA PHE A 61 2.67 3.50 -0.86
C PHE A 61 2.50 4.65 -1.85
N LEU A 62 3.53 5.49 -1.99
CA LEU A 62 3.53 6.65 -2.88
C LEU A 62 4.74 6.61 -3.79
N CYS A 63 4.58 6.93 -5.07
CA CYS A 63 5.67 7.07 -6.02
C CYS A 63 5.60 8.44 -6.71
N PHE A 64 6.66 9.22 -6.57
CA PHE A 64 6.76 10.56 -7.16
C PHE A 64 8.24 10.99 -7.30
N ASP A 65 8.49 12.07 -8.03
CA ASP A 65 9.83 12.64 -8.15
C ASP A 65 10.20 13.47 -6.91
N SER A 66 11.29 13.09 -6.24
CA SER A 66 11.78 13.73 -5.02
C SER A 66 12.47 15.08 -5.24
N SER A 67 12.75 15.48 -6.48
CA SER A 67 13.47 16.71 -6.81
C SER A 67 12.65 18.01 -6.62
N GLY A 68 11.35 17.89 -6.30
CA GLY A 68 10.43 19.02 -6.19
C GLY A 68 9.78 19.23 -4.82
N ASN A 69 8.78 20.11 -4.78
CA ASN A 69 8.01 20.43 -3.56
C ASN A 69 6.95 19.38 -3.18
N LEU A 70 6.91 18.24 -3.88
CA LEU A 70 5.90 17.20 -3.65
C LEU A 70 6.00 16.60 -2.24
N PHE A 71 7.20 16.48 -1.68
CA PHE A 71 7.38 16.03 -0.30
C PHE A 71 6.54 16.84 0.70
N HIS A 72 6.69 18.18 0.66
CA HIS A 72 5.96 19.06 1.55
C HIS A 72 4.44 19.01 1.27
N LYS A 73 4.03 18.95 0.00
CA LYS A 73 2.62 18.82 -0.37
C LYS A 73 1.98 17.52 0.15
N VAL A 74 2.72 16.41 0.14
CA VAL A 74 2.28 15.13 0.71
C VAL A 74 2.15 15.23 2.22
N GLU A 75 3.13 15.80 2.92
CA GLU A 75 3.04 16.00 4.38
C GLU A 75 1.87 16.91 4.78
N CYS A 76 1.55 17.92 3.96
CA CYS A 76 0.40 18.79 4.16
C CYS A 76 -0.93 18.21 3.64
N CYS A 77 -0.91 17.01 3.05
CA CYS A 77 -2.13 16.40 2.52
C CYS A 77 -3.07 15.99 3.66
N GLU A 78 -4.34 16.37 3.54
CA GLU A 78 -5.34 15.94 4.51
C GLU A 78 -5.51 14.42 4.44
N GLY A 79 -5.46 13.77 5.61
CA GLY A 79 -5.54 12.32 5.70
C GLY A 79 -4.18 11.64 5.75
N VAL A 80 -3.08 12.34 5.46
CA VAL A 80 -1.71 11.91 5.76
C VAL A 80 -1.34 12.36 7.17
N ILE A 81 -0.62 11.51 7.91
CA ILE A 81 0.01 11.84 9.19
C ILE A 81 1.47 12.22 8.97
N CYS A 82 2.24 11.30 8.40
CA CYS A 82 3.66 11.51 8.11
C CYS A 82 4.20 10.43 7.16
N PHE A 83 5.39 10.66 6.63
CA PHE A 83 6.21 9.60 6.04
C PHE A 83 6.71 8.64 7.11
N VAL A 84 6.76 7.36 6.78
CA VAL A 84 7.56 6.38 7.52
C VAL A 84 9.03 6.74 7.30
N ARG A 85 9.80 6.75 8.38
CA ARG A 85 11.19 7.22 8.40
C ARG A 85 12.09 6.17 9.01
N PHE A 86 13.27 6.01 8.43
CA PHE A 86 14.37 5.22 8.98
C PHE A 86 15.57 6.14 9.13
N GLY A 87 16.17 6.17 10.33
CA GLY A 87 17.21 7.15 10.65
C GLY A 87 16.72 8.59 10.44
N ASN A 88 17.43 9.34 9.60
CA ASN A 88 17.23 10.79 9.43
C ASN A 88 16.27 11.18 8.29
N GLY A 89 15.71 10.23 7.54
CA GLY A 89 14.95 10.52 6.33
C GLY A 89 13.72 9.64 6.11
N PRO A 90 12.82 10.03 5.18
CA PRO A 90 11.76 9.15 4.67
C PRO A 90 12.33 7.84 4.15
N ALA A 91 11.66 6.74 4.45
CA ALA A 91 12.02 5.41 3.98
C ALA A 91 11.85 5.32 2.46
N ILE A 92 12.94 5.02 1.76
CA ILE A 92 12.96 4.77 0.32
C ILE A 92 12.69 3.28 0.10
N ILE A 93 11.71 2.95 -0.71
CA ILE A 93 11.40 1.58 -1.11
C ILE A 93 11.98 1.35 -2.50
N ARG A 94 12.74 0.27 -2.68
CA ARG A 94 13.29 -0.12 -3.99
C ARG A 94 12.17 -0.59 -4.91
N ASP A 95 12.27 -0.29 -6.20
CA ASP A 95 11.28 -0.72 -7.20
C ASP A 95 11.05 -2.23 -7.16
N SER A 96 12.12 -3.03 -7.04
CA SER A 96 12.04 -4.49 -6.94
C SER A 96 11.23 -4.98 -5.74
N VAL A 97 11.21 -4.26 -4.62
CA VAL A 97 10.37 -4.60 -3.45
C VAL A 97 8.91 -4.30 -3.76
N MET A 98 8.63 -3.14 -4.37
CA MET A 98 7.27 -2.76 -4.75
C MET A 98 6.68 -3.68 -5.82
N GLU A 99 7.45 -4.04 -6.83
CA GLU A 99 7.06 -5.00 -7.87
C GLU A 99 6.65 -6.34 -7.25
N ASN A 100 7.44 -6.87 -6.31
CA ASN A 100 7.10 -8.11 -5.61
C ASN A 100 5.86 -7.97 -4.72
N ILE A 101 5.68 -6.86 -4.01
CA ILE A 101 4.48 -6.60 -3.20
C ILE A 101 3.23 -6.58 -4.08
N ILE A 102 3.29 -5.86 -5.22
CA ILE A 102 2.16 -5.74 -6.13
C ILE A 102 1.85 -7.10 -6.76
N ALA A 103 2.85 -7.82 -7.26
CA ALA A 103 2.67 -9.14 -7.85
C ALA A 103 2.07 -10.15 -6.86
N ALA A 104 2.51 -10.12 -5.59
CA ALA A 104 1.95 -10.96 -4.55
C ALA A 104 0.50 -10.58 -4.20
N CYS A 105 0.16 -9.28 -4.18
CA CYS A 105 -1.22 -8.81 -4.00
C CYS A 105 -2.13 -9.30 -5.13
N PHE A 106 -1.69 -9.16 -6.38
CA PHE A 106 -2.44 -9.58 -7.57
C PHE A 106 -2.76 -11.08 -7.55
N LYS A 107 -1.75 -11.92 -7.28
CA LYS A 107 -1.92 -13.39 -7.17
C LYS A 107 -2.96 -13.79 -6.12
N LEU A 108 -3.04 -13.04 -5.02
CA LEU A 108 -3.94 -13.34 -3.90
C LEU A 108 -5.35 -12.76 -4.08
N GLY A 109 -5.66 -12.17 -5.25
CA GLY A 109 -6.96 -11.57 -5.53
C GLY A 109 -7.25 -10.33 -4.68
N VAL A 110 -6.20 -9.59 -4.30
CA VAL A 110 -6.32 -8.29 -3.64
C VAL A 110 -6.65 -7.27 -4.73
N GLU A 111 -7.83 -6.65 -4.67
CA GLU A 111 -8.29 -5.67 -5.67
C GLU A 111 -7.83 -4.24 -5.33
N ASN A 112 -7.88 -3.34 -6.32
CA ASN A 112 -7.20 -2.02 -6.39
C ASN A 112 -5.68 -2.10 -6.56
N VAL A 113 -5.24 -2.81 -7.60
CA VAL A 113 -3.97 -2.54 -8.26
C VAL A 113 -4.22 -1.41 -9.27
N ASP A 114 -4.52 -0.19 -8.80
CA ASP A 114 -4.45 1.03 -9.63
C ASP A 114 -2.98 1.38 -9.87
N VAL A 115 -2.19 0.39 -10.28
CA VAL A 115 -0.82 0.64 -10.66
C VAL A 115 -0.91 1.00 -12.13
N MET A 116 -0.36 2.16 -12.49
CA MET A 116 -0.34 2.72 -13.85
C MET A 116 -0.34 1.62 -14.92
N GLU A 117 -1.12 1.81 -15.99
CA GLU A 117 -1.27 0.87 -17.12
C GLU A 117 0.08 0.26 -17.58
N GLY A 118 1.17 1.03 -17.57
CA GLY A 118 2.52 0.56 -17.92
C GLY A 118 3.31 -0.23 -16.84
N TYR A 119 2.89 -0.27 -15.58
CA TYR A 119 3.47 -1.13 -14.54
C TYR A 119 2.85 -2.54 -14.57
N VAL A 120 1.61 -2.66 -15.05
CA VAL A 120 0.90 -3.93 -15.22
C VAL A 120 1.50 -4.73 -16.39
N GLU A 121 1.84 -4.07 -17.50
CA GLU A 121 2.54 -4.71 -18.64
C GLU A 121 3.91 -5.32 -18.23
N ILE A 122 4.64 -4.69 -17.32
CA ILE A 122 5.92 -5.21 -16.78
C ILE A 122 5.70 -6.52 -16.00
N MET A 123 4.53 -6.68 -15.37
CA MET A 123 4.20 -7.87 -14.56
C MET A 123 3.73 -9.06 -15.40
N GLU A 124 3.08 -8.84 -16.55
CA GLU A 124 2.69 -9.94 -17.45
C GLU A 124 3.89 -10.54 -18.19
N GLY A 125 4.93 -9.75 -18.49
CA GLY A 125 6.15 -10.20 -19.15
C GLY A 125 7.19 -10.88 -18.24
N ASN A 126 7.17 -10.56 -16.95
CA ASN A 126 8.01 -11.23 -15.96
C ASN A 126 7.24 -12.39 -15.33
N THR A 127 7.56 -13.62 -15.73
CA THR A 127 7.18 -14.79 -14.95
C THR A 127 7.89 -14.69 -13.60
N VAL A 128 7.29 -14.03 -12.60
CA VAL A 128 7.81 -13.93 -11.23
C VAL A 128 7.66 -15.32 -10.59
N ASN A 129 8.53 -16.24 -11.00
CA ASN A 129 8.57 -17.62 -10.54
C ASN A 129 9.30 -17.78 -9.19
N SER A 130 9.57 -16.68 -8.49
CA SER A 130 10.13 -16.70 -7.14
C SER A 130 9.67 -15.46 -6.38
N TYR A 131 8.51 -15.55 -5.73
CA TYR A 131 8.10 -14.55 -4.76
C TYR A 131 9.07 -14.56 -3.58
N ASP A 132 9.37 -13.40 -3.02
CA ASP A 132 10.03 -13.38 -1.72
C ASP A 132 9.05 -13.96 -0.69
N GLU A 133 9.36 -15.14 -0.14
CA GLU A 133 8.59 -15.80 0.92
C GLU A 133 8.32 -14.87 2.11
N ARG A 134 9.20 -13.89 2.36
CA ARG A 134 8.98 -12.88 3.39
C ARG A 134 7.77 -12.02 3.06
N ILE A 135 7.61 -11.56 1.83
CA ILE A 135 6.46 -10.75 1.40
C ILE A 135 5.15 -11.54 1.54
N LEU A 136 5.16 -12.81 1.12
CA LEU A 136 4.00 -13.69 1.29
C LEU A 136 3.66 -13.87 2.77
N SER A 137 4.66 -14.04 3.65
CA SER A 137 4.46 -14.16 5.09
C SER A 137 3.81 -12.91 5.69
N VAL A 138 4.17 -11.72 5.23
CA VAL A 138 3.56 -10.45 5.66
C VAL A 138 2.11 -10.38 5.17
N ILE A 139 1.84 -10.65 3.89
CA ILE A 139 0.49 -10.54 3.32
C ILE A 139 -0.49 -11.53 3.96
N ASN A 140 -0.03 -12.75 4.26
CA ASN A 140 -0.85 -13.80 4.86
C ASN A 140 -1.03 -13.67 6.39
N GLU A 141 -0.36 -12.71 7.05
CA GLU A 141 -0.54 -12.45 8.47
C GLU A 141 -2.04 -12.21 8.81
N PRO A 142 -2.66 -13.00 9.69
CA PRO A 142 -4.08 -12.84 10.01
C PRO A 142 -4.37 -11.55 10.80
N ASP A 143 -3.50 -11.15 11.72
CA ASP A 143 -3.70 -9.95 12.52
C ASP A 143 -3.30 -8.71 11.73
N SER A 144 -4.24 -7.78 11.55
CA SER A 144 -4.04 -6.63 10.67
C SER A 144 -3.03 -5.61 11.23
N SER A 145 -2.90 -5.52 12.55
CA SER A 145 -1.91 -4.65 13.20
C SER A 145 -0.52 -5.25 13.08
N LEU A 146 -0.37 -6.55 13.37
CA LEU A 146 0.87 -7.29 13.21
C LEU A 146 1.33 -7.31 11.77
N LYS A 147 0.40 -7.42 10.82
CA LYS A 147 0.67 -7.31 9.39
C LYS A 147 1.31 -5.98 9.03
N SER A 148 0.73 -4.87 9.47
CA SER A 148 1.29 -3.54 9.25
C SER A 148 2.66 -3.38 9.92
N MET A 149 2.86 -3.91 11.13
CA MET A 149 4.17 -3.90 11.80
C MET A 149 5.22 -4.70 11.01
N LYS A 150 4.87 -5.92 10.56
CA LYS A 150 5.74 -6.77 9.74
C LYS A 150 6.08 -6.13 8.40
N LEU A 151 5.13 -5.42 7.77
CA LEU A 151 5.39 -4.66 6.55
C LEU A 151 6.50 -3.62 6.77
N VAL A 152 6.39 -2.80 7.82
CA VAL A 152 7.36 -1.73 8.09
C VAL A 152 8.74 -2.33 8.41
N ALA A 153 8.79 -3.41 9.22
CA ALA A 153 10.04 -4.12 9.52
C ALA A 153 10.69 -4.70 8.26
N MET A 154 9.92 -5.36 7.40
CA MET A 154 10.40 -5.91 6.14
C MET A 154 10.94 -4.81 5.22
N ILE A 155 10.26 -3.67 5.10
CA ILE A 155 10.75 -2.54 4.30
C ILE A 155 12.07 -2.01 4.87
N HIS A 156 12.21 -1.89 6.18
CA HIS A 156 13.47 -1.46 6.82
C HIS A 156 14.65 -2.38 6.49
N GLU A 157 14.41 -3.70 6.46
CA GLU A 157 15.46 -4.69 6.14
C GLU A 157 15.83 -4.72 4.65
N MET A 158 14.92 -4.29 3.77
CA MET A 158 15.07 -4.38 2.32
C MET A 158 15.40 -3.03 1.64
N SER A 159 15.26 -1.90 2.36
CA SER A 159 15.63 -0.55 1.92
C SER A 159 17.11 -0.29 2.08
#